data_AF-A0AAV0N0C8-F1
#
_entry.id   AF-A0AAV0N0C8-F1
#
_cell.length_a   1.000
_cell.length_b   1.000
_cell.length_c   1.000
_cell.angle_alpha   90.00
_cell.angle_beta   90.00
_cell.angle_gamma   90.00
#
_symmetry.space_group_name_H-M   'P 1'
#
loop_
_entity.id
_entity.type
_entity.pdbx_description
1 polymer ?
#
loop_
_entity_poly.entity_id
_entity_poly.type
_entity_poly.pdbx_seq_one_letter_code
_entity_poly.pdbx_strand_id
1 'polypeptide(L)'
;MSIAFLDPGNLEGDLQAGAIAGYSLLWLLMWATAMGLLIQLLSARLGVATGRHLAELCRDEYPDWARLILWFMAEVALIGADIQEVIGSAIAIQILSRGVLPLWAGVLITASDWYVFDFPSPFQICELNALIRLGKRR
;
A
#
# COMPACT_ATOMS: atom_id res chain seq x y z
N MET A 1 7.71 -0.61 -4.91
CA MET A 1 6.90 0.60 -4.69
C MET A 1 6.05 0.99 -5.91
N SER A 2 6.47 0.70 -7.14
CA SER A 2 5.63 1.02 -8.32
C SER A 2 4.38 0.14 -8.46
N ILE A 3 4.33 -1.02 -7.79
CA ILE A 3 3.14 -1.90 -7.76
C ILE A 3 1.93 -1.20 -7.12
N ALA A 4 2.16 -0.35 -6.12
CA ALA A 4 1.11 0.38 -5.40
C ALA A 4 0.35 1.40 -6.27
N PHE A 5 0.92 1.83 -7.41
CA PHE A 5 0.19 2.68 -8.35
C PHE A 5 -0.79 1.90 -9.23
N LEU A 6 -0.65 0.58 -9.28
CA LEU A 6 -1.53 -0.33 -10.01
C LEU A 6 -2.55 -1.00 -9.09
N ASP A 7 -2.71 -0.48 -7.88
CA ASP A 7 -3.69 -0.99 -6.93
C ASP A 7 -5.10 -0.79 -7.50
N PRO A 8 -6.01 -1.75 -7.27
CA PRO A 8 -7.32 -1.74 -7.90
C PRO A 8 -8.14 -0.50 -7.56
N GLY A 9 -7.96 0.10 -6.39
CA GLY A 9 -8.64 1.34 -6.01
C GLY A 9 -8.19 2.55 -6.84
N ASN A 10 -6.91 2.64 -7.18
CA ASN A 10 -6.41 3.70 -8.06
C ASN A 10 -6.95 3.52 -9.49
N LEU A 11 -6.97 2.27 -9.98
CA LEU A 11 -7.53 1.94 -11.29
C LEU A 11 -9.04 2.20 -11.37
N GLU A 12 -9.81 1.87 -10.34
CA GLU A 12 -11.25 2.12 -10.27
C GLU A 12 -11.55 3.63 -10.33
N GLY A 13 -10.84 4.43 -9.52
CA GLY A 13 -11.00 5.88 -9.51
C GLY A 13 -10.66 6.52 -10.86
N ASP A 14 -9.54 6.12 -11.47
CA ASP A 14 -9.12 6.61 -12.78
C ASP A 14 -10.09 6.21 -13.89
N LEU A 15 -10.61 4.97 -13.87
CA LEU A 15 -11.60 4.50 -14.84
C LEU A 15 -12.93 5.22 -14.68
N GLN A 16 -13.38 5.46 -13.45
CA GLN A 16 -14.62 6.20 -13.19
C GLN A 16 -14.49 7.67 -13.65
N ALA A 17 -13.38 8.32 -13.33
CA ALA A 17 -13.10 9.68 -13.78
C ALA A 17 -13.00 9.76 -15.32
N GLY A 18 -12.36 8.76 -15.95
CA GLY A 18 -12.27 8.63 -17.41
C GLY A 18 -13.62 8.35 -18.08
N ALA A 19 -14.51 7.60 -17.44
CA ALA A 19 -15.86 7.34 -17.95
C ALA A 19 -16.73 8.61 -17.99
N ILE A 20 -16.53 9.53 -17.03
CA ILE A 20 -17.30 10.77 -16.93
C ILE A 20 -16.69 11.88 -17.81
N ALA A 21 -15.38 12.05 -17.78
CA ALA A 21 -14.68 13.17 -18.41
C ALA A 21 -13.94 12.82 -19.71
N GLY A 22 -14.00 11.56 -20.14
CA GLY A 22 -13.32 11.06 -21.34
C GLY A 22 -11.81 11.25 -21.28
N TYR A 23 -11.20 11.56 -22.42
CA TYR A 23 -9.74 11.73 -22.56
C TYR A 23 -9.21 13.06 -22.01
N SER A 24 -10.06 13.94 -21.46
CA SER A 24 -9.63 15.26 -20.99
C SER A 24 -8.68 15.18 -19.78
N LEU A 25 -8.78 14.11 -18.97
CA LEU A 25 -7.96 13.93 -17.76
C LEU A 25 -6.62 13.24 -18.01
N LEU A 26 -6.35 12.76 -19.23
CA LEU A 26 -5.14 11.97 -19.52
C LEU A 26 -3.86 12.74 -19.25
N TRP A 27 -3.85 14.04 -19.56
CA TRP A 27 -2.68 14.90 -19.32
C TRP A 27 -2.44 15.11 -17.81
N LEU A 28 -3.52 15.23 -17.01
CA LEU A 28 -3.45 15.40 -15.57
C LEU A 28 -2.93 14.12 -14.90
N LEU A 29 -3.45 12.95 -15.33
CA LEU A 29 -3.00 11.63 -14.87
C LEU A 29 -1.50 11.42 -15.14
N MET A 30 -1.02 11.85 -16.32
CA MET A 30 0.40 11.79 -16.67
C MET A 30 1.26 12.63 -15.72
N TRP A 31 0.83 13.85 -15.36
CA TRP A 31 1.57 14.67 -14.39
C TRP A 31 1.52 14.11 -12.96
N ALA A 32 0.38 13.55 -12.56
CA ALA A 32 0.22 12.94 -11.24
C ALA A 32 1.16 11.74 -11.06
N THR A 33 1.23 10.85 -12.06
CA THR A 33 2.13 9.70 -12.04
C THR A 33 3.61 10.10 -12.12
N ALA A 34 3.96 11.13 -12.90
CA ALA A 34 5.32 11.67 -12.95
C ALA A 34 5.78 12.26 -11.60
N MET A 35 4.92 13.03 -10.91
CA MET A 35 5.21 13.54 -9.57
C MET A 35 5.33 12.40 -8.55
N GLY A 36 4.46 11.39 -8.65
CA GLY A 36 4.53 10.19 -7.82
C GLY A 36 5.89 9.49 -7.92
N LEU A 37 6.38 9.27 -9.15
CA LEU A 37 7.70 8.69 -9.41
C LEU A 37 8.84 9.54 -8.82
N LEU A 38 8.76 10.87 -8.95
CA LEU A 38 9.76 11.78 -8.39
C LEU A 38 9.84 11.66 -6.87
N ILE A 39 8.69 11.66 -6.17
CA ILE A 39 8.62 11.52 -4.71
C ILE A 39 9.16 10.15 -4.26
N GLN A 40 8.83 9.08 -5.00
CA GLN A 40 9.36 7.74 -4.72
C GLN A 40 10.88 7.69 -4.87
N LEU A 41 11.43 8.31 -5.91
CA LEU A 41 12.88 8.37 -6.13
C LEU A 41 13.58 9.16 -5.03
N LEU A 42 13.02 10.30 -4.60
CA LEU A 42 13.57 11.08 -3.49
C LEU A 42 13.55 10.29 -2.18
N SER A 43 12.44 9.60 -1.90
CA SER A 43 12.31 8.75 -0.69
C SER A 43 13.31 7.60 -0.70
N ALA A 44 13.53 6.96 -1.86
CA ALA A 44 14.53 5.92 -2.02
C ALA A 44 15.96 6.46 -1.83
N ARG A 45 16.28 7.62 -2.43
CA ARG A 45 17.60 8.26 -2.27
C ARG A 45 17.85 8.70 -0.83
N LEU A 46 16.83 9.20 -0.14
CA LEU A 46 16.90 9.56 1.27
C LEU A 46 17.20 8.34 2.14
N GLY A 47 16.49 7.22 1.91
CA GLY A 47 16.72 5.96 2.61
C GLY A 47 18.11 5.39 2.38
N VAL A 48 18.63 5.46 1.15
CA VAL A 48 20.00 5.01 0.83
C VAL A 48 21.07 5.93 1.43
N ALA A 49 20.87 7.25 1.39
CA ALA A 49 21.86 8.21 1.89
C ALA A 49 21.95 8.25 3.42
N THR A 50 20.82 8.07 4.12
CA THR A 50 20.76 8.14 5.58
C THR A 50 20.83 6.77 6.25
N GLY A 51 20.54 5.69 5.52
CA GLY A 51 20.42 4.34 6.07
C GLY A 51 19.20 4.15 6.99
N ARG A 52 18.30 5.13 7.04
CA ARG A 52 17.16 5.19 7.97
C ARG A 52 15.87 5.35 7.20
N HIS A 53 14.77 4.90 7.78
CA HIS A 53 13.46 4.98 7.14
C HIS A 53 12.83 6.36 7.33
N LEU A 54 11.94 6.74 6.41
CA LEU A 54 11.33 8.08 6.39
C LEU A 54 10.58 8.39 7.70
N ALA A 55 9.90 7.40 8.29
CA ALA A 55 9.21 7.57 9.57
C ALA A 55 10.18 7.78 10.76
N GLU A 56 11.40 7.23 10.68
CA GLU A 56 12.45 7.46 11.67
C GLU A 56 12.97 8.90 11.59
N LEU A 57 13.20 9.40 10.37
CA LEU A 57 13.58 10.80 10.16
C LEU A 57 12.48 11.76 10.61
N CYS A 58 11.22 11.48 10.28
CA CYS A 58 10.10 12.29 10.75
C CYS A 58 9.98 12.25 12.28
N ARG A 59 10.29 11.13 12.92
CA ARG A 59 10.27 11.03 14.38
C ARG A 59 11.34 11.88 15.05
N ASP A 60 12.50 12.04 14.43
CA ASP A 60 13.61 12.80 14.98
C ASP A 60 13.49 14.31 14.73
N GLU A 61 12.87 14.71 13.62
CA GLU A 61 12.73 16.13 13.23
C GLU A 61 11.47 16.80 13.83
N TYR A 62 10.38 16.03 14.03
CA TYR A 62 9.09 16.59 14.46
C TYR A 62 8.81 16.46 15.96
N PRO A 63 8.09 17.43 16.56
CA PRO A 63 7.65 17.33 17.96
C PRO A 63 6.64 16.19 18.16
N ASP A 64 6.54 15.67 19.39
CA ASP A 64 5.77 14.47 19.73
C ASP A 64 4.28 14.51 19.29
N TRP A 65 3.66 15.69 19.27
CA TRP A 65 2.28 15.86 18.82
C TRP A 65 2.13 15.62 17.31
N ALA A 66 3.07 16.13 16.51
CA ALA A 66 3.04 15.99 15.05
C ALA A 66 3.35 14.55 14.65
N ARG A 67 4.26 13.88 15.38
CA ARG A 67 4.53 12.45 15.21
C ARG A 67 3.26 11.60 15.38
N LEU A 68 2.46 11.90 16.40
CA LEU A 68 1.25 11.10 16.69
C LEU A 68 0.18 11.28 15.61
N ILE A 69 0.03 12.50 15.07
CA ILE A 69 -0.85 12.78 13.94
C ILE A 69 -0.35 12.07 12.68
N LEU A 70 0.94 12.17 12.36
CA LEU A 70 1.53 11.50 11.19
C LEU A 70 1.37 9.99 11.27
N TRP A 71 1.57 9.41 12.45
CA TRP A 71 1.34 7.99 12.68
C TRP A 71 -0.11 7.62 12.44
N PHE A 72 -1.06 8.37 13.00
CA PHE A 72 -2.49 8.12 12.80
C PHE A 72 -2.91 8.23 11.33
N MET A 73 -2.43 9.27 10.62
CA MET A 73 -2.73 9.43 9.18
C MET A 73 -2.15 8.29 8.35
N ALA A 74 -0.93 7.84 8.66
CA ALA A 74 -0.30 6.71 7.98
C ALA A 74 -1.07 5.41 8.23
N GLU A 75 -1.50 5.16 9.46
CA GLU A 75 -2.30 3.98 9.82
C GLU A 75 -3.64 3.96 9.07
N VAL A 76 -4.36 5.09 9.07
CA VAL A 76 -5.63 5.22 8.33
C VAL A 76 -5.43 5.03 6.82
N ALA A 77 -4.35 5.56 6.26
CA ALA A 77 -4.02 5.37 4.85
C ALA A 77 -3.71 3.90 4.52
N LEU A 78 -3.00 3.20 5.40
CA LEU A 78 -2.67 1.78 5.24
C LEU A 78 -3.93 0.91 5.28
N ILE A 79 -4.83 1.15 6.24
CA ILE A 79 -6.11 0.44 6.33
C ILE A 79 -6.96 0.71 5.08
N GLY A 80 -6.96 1.95 4.58
CA GLY A 80 -7.68 2.31 3.36
C GLY A 80 -7.17 1.57 2.11
N ALA A 81 -5.85 1.46 1.96
CA ALA A 81 -5.23 0.72 0.86
C ALA A 81 -5.58 -0.78 0.91
N ASP A 82 -5.53 -1.39 2.09
CA ASP A 82 -5.86 -2.81 2.30
C ASP A 82 -7.33 -3.11 1.94
N ILE A 83 -8.27 -2.23 2.37
CA ILE A 83 -9.69 -2.36 2.00
C ILE A 83 -9.89 -2.35 0.48
N GLN A 84 -9.19 -1.47 -0.23
CA GLN A 84 -9.29 -1.38 -1.69
C GLN A 84 -8.71 -2.62 -2.38
N GLU A 85 -7.60 -3.16 -1.90
CA GLU A 85 -6.99 -4.38 -2.42
C GLU A 85 -7.94 -5.59 -2.32
N VAL A 86 -8.60 -5.75 -1.17
CA VAL A 86 -9.59 -6.81 -0.94
C VAL A 86 -10.79 -6.68 -1.86
N ILE A 87 -11.34 -5.47 -2.01
CA ILE A 87 -12.50 -5.20 -2.88
C ILE A 87 -12.15 -5.46 -4.34
N GLY A 88 -11.02 -4.93 -4.80
CA GLY A 88 -10.56 -5.09 -6.18
C GLY A 88 -10.32 -6.55 -6.55
N SER A 89 -9.67 -7.30 -5.67
CA SER A 89 -9.43 -8.73 -5.85
C SER A 89 -10.74 -9.55 -5.87
N ALA A 90 -11.71 -9.21 -5.01
CA ALA A 90 -13.03 -9.85 -5.03
C ALA A 90 -13.79 -9.59 -6.35
N ILE A 91 -13.74 -8.37 -6.88
CA ILE A 91 -14.32 -8.01 -8.18
C ILE A 91 -13.60 -8.75 -9.32
N ALA A 92 -12.26 -8.83 -9.28
CA ALA A 92 -11.48 -9.56 -10.27
C ALA A 92 -11.85 -11.05 -10.34
N ILE A 93 -12.02 -11.70 -9.18
CA ILE A 93 -12.46 -13.10 -9.09
C ILE A 93 -13.88 -13.28 -9.65
N GLN A 94 -14.80 -12.34 -9.36
CA GLN A 94 -16.16 -12.37 -9.89
C GLN A 94 -16.17 -12.30 -11.42
N ILE A 95 -15.38 -11.41 -12.02
CA ILE A 95 -15.26 -11.26 -13.47
C ILE A 95 -14.60 -12.49 -14.10
N LEU A 96 -13.49 -12.99 -13.52
CA LEU A 96 -12.77 -14.16 -14.03
C LEU A 96 -13.66 -15.42 -14.03
N SER A 97 -14.52 -15.54 -13.03
CA SER A 97 -15.47 -16.63 -12.89
C SER A 97 -16.73 -16.46 -13.76
N ARG A 98 -16.77 -15.47 -14.67
CA ARG A 98 -17.94 -15.11 -15.50
C ARG A 98 -19.24 -14.96 -14.71
N GLY A 99 -19.16 -14.53 -13.44
CA GLY A 99 -20.31 -14.37 -12.55
C GLY A 99 -20.83 -15.66 -11.89
N VAL A 100 -20.13 -16.80 -12.02
CA VAL A 100 -20.50 -18.04 -11.33
C VAL A 100 -20.24 -17.94 -9.82
N LEU A 101 -19.20 -17.21 -9.41
CA LEU A 101 -18.89 -16.96 -8.01
C LEU A 101 -19.46 -15.61 -7.53
N PRO A 102 -20.29 -15.61 -6.47
CA PRO A 102 -20.81 -14.37 -5.89
C PRO A 102 -19.73 -13.62 -5.10
N LEU A 103 -19.87 -12.29 -4.98
CA LEU A 103 -18.93 -11.39 -4.31
C LEU A 103 -18.51 -11.85 -2.91
N TRP A 104 -19.46 -12.37 -2.11
CA TRP A 104 -19.17 -12.87 -0.77
C TRP A 104 -18.21 -14.07 -0.77
N ALA A 105 -18.24 -14.91 -1.80
CA ALA A 105 -17.31 -16.03 -1.94
C ALA A 105 -15.91 -15.54 -2.35
N GLY A 106 -15.84 -14.51 -3.21
CA GLY A 106 -14.57 -13.85 -3.56
C GLY A 106 -13.89 -13.22 -2.35
N VAL A 107 -14.64 -12.50 -1.51
CA VAL A 107 -14.13 -11.88 -0.27
C VAL A 107 -13.64 -12.93 0.74
N LEU A 108 -14.33 -14.07 0.87
CA LEU A 108 -13.89 -15.15 1.75
C LEU A 108 -12.58 -15.80 1.27
N ILE A 109 -12.36 -15.89 -0.04
CA ILE A 109 -11.14 -16.43 -0.62
C ILE A 109 -9.96 -15.47 -0.38
N THR A 110 -10.12 -14.16 -0.62
CA THR A 110 -9.05 -13.19 -0.32
C THR A 110 -8.79 -13.04 1.17
N ALA A 111 -9.83 -13.11 2.02
CA ALA A 111 -9.64 -13.16 3.47
C ALA A 111 -8.85 -14.42 3.89
N SER A 112 -9.06 -15.55 3.21
CA SER A 112 -8.26 -16.76 3.46
C SER A 112 -6.82 -16.64 2.94
N ASP A 113 -6.58 -15.86 1.89
CA ASP A 113 -5.24 -15.63 1.34
C ASP A 113 -4.36 -14.87 2.34
N TRP A 114 -4.93 -13.93 3.09
CA TRP A 114 -4.25 -13.28 4.23
C TRP A 114 -3.75 -14.30 5.26
N TYR A 115 -4.59 -15.28 5.64
CA TYR A 115 -4.20 -16.35 6.57
C TYR A 115 -3.13 -17.30 5.99
N VAL A 116 -3.15 -17.53 4.69
CA VAL A 116 -2.17 -18.40 4.01
C VAL A 116 -0.82 -17.69 3.88
N PHE A 117 -0.81 -16.38 3.67
CA PHE A 117 0.41 -15.57 3.59
C PHE A 117 1.01 -15.27 4.97
N ASP A 118 0.17 -15.12 6.00
CA ASP A 118 0.58 -15.00 7.41
C ASP A 118 0.93 -16.37 8.04
N PHE A 119 0.79 -17.47 7.29
CA PHE A 119 1.43 -18.72 7.67
C PHE A 119 2.93 -18.47 7.78
N PRO A 120 3.59 -18.82 8.90
CA PRO A 120 4.89 -18.26 9.28
C PRO A 120 5.91 -18.41 8.16
N SER A 121 6.07 -17.34 7.40
CA SER A 121 7.04 -17.31 6.33
C SER A 121 8.42 -17.31 6.99
N PRO A 122 9.38 -18.12 6.51
CA PRO A 122 10.73 -18.16 7.09
C PRO A 122 11.41 -16.78 7.09
N PHE A 123 10.91 -15.85 6.28
CA PHE A 123 11.35 -14.46 6.20
C PHE A 123 11.02 -13.63 7.46
N GLN A 124 9.79 -13.73 8.00
CA GLN A 124 9.39 -13.04 9.23
C GLN A 124 10.10 -13.61 10.47
N ILE A 125 10.40 -14.90 10.51
CA ILE A 125 11.17 -15.52 11.61
C ILE A 125 12.61 -14.99 11.64
N CYS A 126 13.21 -14.73 10.47
CA CYS A 126 14.53 -14.12 10.35
C CYS A 126 14.54 -12.65 10.81
N GLU A 127 13.55 -11.85 10.38
CA GLU A 127 13.36 -10.46 10.80
C GLU A 127 13.09 -10.34 12.31
N LEU A 128 12.21 -11.19 12.87
CA LEU A 128 11.91 -11.22 14.30
C LEU A 128 13.14 -11.62 15.12
N ASN A 129 13.93 -12.59 14.66
CA ASN A 129 15.20 -12.96 15.31
C ASN A 129 16.26 -11.85 15.21
N ALA A 130 16.29 -11.09 14.11
CA ALA A 130 17.18 -9.95 13.97
C ALA A 130 16.79 -8.80 14.92
N LEU A 131 15.49 -8.50 15.04
CA LEU A 131 14.95 -7.51 15.99
C LEU A 131 15.17 -7.89 17.45
N ILE A 132 14.96 -9.17 17.84
CA ILE A 132 15.24 -9.65 19.20
C ILE A 132 16.73 -9.57 19.54
N ARG A 133 17.62 -9.83 18.57
CA ARG A 133 19.08 -9.71 18.77
C ARG A 133 19.55 -8.26 18.91
N LEU A 134 18.89 -7.32 18.24
CA LEU A 134 19.18 -5.89 18.36
C LEU A 134 18.60 -5.29 19.65
N GLY A 135 17.43 -5.77 20.09
CA GLY A 135 16.82 -5.37 21.36
C GLY A 135 17.56 -5.84 22.61
N LYS A 136 18.42 -6.87 22.50
CA LYS A 136 19.25 -7.37 23.62
C LYS A 136 20.61 -6.65 23.76
N ARG A 137 20.89 -5.64 22.92
CA ARG A 137 22.12 -4.85 22.92
C ARG A 137 21.91 -3.37 23.29
N ARG A 138 20.76 -3.01 23.86
CA ARG A 138 20.58 -1.78 24.65
C ARG A 138 20.24 -2.14 26.08
#